data_AF-A0AAD0X9Y5-F1
#
_entry.id   AF-A0AAD0X9Y5-F1
#
_cell.length_a   1.000
_cell.length_b   1.000
_cell.length_c   1.000
_cell.angle_alpha   90.00
_cell.angle_beta   90.00
_cell.angle_gamma   90.00
#
_symmetry.space_group_name_H-M   'P 1'
#
loop_
_entity.id
_entity.type
_entity.pdbx_description
1 polymer ?
#
loop_
_entity_poly.entity_id
_entity_poly.type
_entity_poly.pdbx_seq_one_letter_code
_entity_poly.pdbx_strand_id
1 'polypeptide(L)'
;MNQVEVLAIWGAVTGTIGTVAGLLGLWLRFKQHSLDKPKLVCNAYFEFDSPHHPKHKLTVRSLGRRPVVIDEIKYYITPKNLIHRITKLWQHKKGYWLSNQELRQKIKLNEGEKTEIKISLPNGLDIAEIYKAEVVDQTGRTWPIEWQSHSTLLKIATQETLNELSLENEKRIFSAIGYRLGKRYYIQTNFNTKPTRMGVPSGKGFWFFDLKKYEEKFIDIKDLQATKFLSGEIEEIE
;
A
#
# COMPACT_ATOMS: atom_id res chain seq x y z
N MET A 1 -31.87 -49.16 52.43
CA MET A 1 -31.01 -48.02 52.05
C MET A 1 -31.46 -46.82 52.86
N ASN A 2 -30.54 -46.21 53.60
CA ASN A 2 -30.85 -45.11 54.50
C ASN A 2 -31.17 -43.84 53.68
N GLN A 3 -32.22 -43.10 54.06
CA GLN A 3 -32.62 -41.86 53.38
C GLN A 3 -31.46 -40.85 53.26
N VAL A 4 -30.52 -40.89 54.22
CA VAL A 4 -29.31 -40.07 54.25
C VAL A 4 -28.34 -40.40 53.11
N GLU A 5 -28.18 -41.68 52.75
CA GLU A 5 -27.30 -42.11 51.65
C GLU A 5 -27.88 -41.68 50.30
N VAL A 6 -29.20 -41.80 50.13
CA VAL A 6 -29.90 -41.35 48.92
C VAL A 6 -29.78 -39.83 48.75
N LEU A 7 -29.93 -39.06 49.84
CA LEU A 7 -29.78 -37.60 49.81
C LEU A 7 -28.34 -37.17 49.48
N ALA A 8 -27.34 -37.88 50.03
CA ALA A 8 -25.93 -37.61 49.76
C ALA A 8 -25.54 -37.93 48.31
N ILE A 9 -26.06 -39.03 47.75
CA ILE A 9 -25.87 -39.40 46.34
C ILE A 9 -26.50 -38.33 45.43
N TRP A 10 -27.70 -37.85 45.75
CA TRP A 10 -28.34 -36.76 44.98
C TRP A 10 -27.59 -35.42 45.10
N GLY A 11 -27.10 -35.07 46.29
CA GLY A 11 -26.25 -33.89 46.50
C GLY A 11 -24.94 -33.94 45.70
N ALA A 12 -24.31 -35.11 45.64
CA ALA A 12 -23.08 -35.31 44.86
C ALA A 12 -23.33 -35.25 43.34
N VAL A 13 -24.42 -35.86 42.86
CA VAL A 13 -24.79 -35.84 41.43
C VAL A 13 -25.20 -34.43 40.97
N THR A 14 -25.98 -33.70 41.78
CA THR A 14 -26.37 -32.32 41.44
C THR A 14 -25.20 -31.34 41.54
N GLY A 15 -24.30 -31.51 42.52
CA GLY A 15 -23.08 -30.72 42.63
C GLY A 15 -22.11 -30.94 41.45
N THR A 16 -21.93 -32.19 41.02
CA THR A 16 -21.09 -32.52 39.85
C THR A 16 -21.69 -31.97 38.55
N ILE A 17 -23.01 -32.10 38.32
CA ILE A 17 -23.69 -31.49 37.17
C ILE A 17 -23.52 -29.97 37.17
N GLY A 18 -23.68 -29.31 38.33
CA GLY A 18 -23.49 -27.86 38.46
C GLY A 18 -22.07 -27.41 38.13
N THR A 19 -21.06 -28.16 38.58
CA THR A 19 -19.64 -27.85 38.24
C THR A 19 -19.33 -28.06 36.76
N VAL A 20 -19.82 -29.14 36.13
CA VAL A 20 -19.63 -29.40 34.70
C VAL A 20 -20.35 -28.34 33.86
N ALA A 21 -21.59 -27.99 34.21
CA ALA A 21 -22.33 -26.92 33.55
C ALA A 21 -21.63 -25.56 33.70
N GLY A 22 -21.06 -25.27 34.88
CA GLY A 22 -20.25 -24.08 35.13
C GLY A 22 -18.99 -24.01 34.26
N LEU A 23 -18.25 -25.12 34.14
CA LEU A 23 -17.06 -25.21 33.29
C LEU A 23 -17.42 -25.06 31.79
N LEU A 24 -18.50 -25.71 31.34
CA LEU A 24 -19.00 -25.55 29.97
C LEU A 24 -19.42 -24.09 29.70
N GLY A 25 -20.10 -23.45 30.64
CA GLY A 25 -20.47 -22.05 30.55
C GLY A 25 -19.26 -21.11 30.45
N LEU A 26 -18.22 -21.36 31.24
CA LEU A 26 -16.97 -20.59 31.19
C LEU A 26 -16.24 -20.79 29.87
N TRP A 27 -16.17 -22.03 29.37
CA TRP A 27 -15.57 -22.34 28.07
C TRP A 27 -16.32 -21.67 26.91
N LEU A 28 -17.65 -21.71 26.91
CA LEU A 28 -18.48 -21.00 25.91
C LEU A 28 -18.25 -19.49 25.96
N ARG A 29 -18.19 -18.89 27.16
CA ARG A 29 -17.86 -17.47 27.32
C ARG A 29 -16.46 -17.13 26.82
N PHE A 30 -15.47 -18.00 27.07
CA PHE A 30 -14.12 -17.81 26.57
C PHE A 30 -14.06 -17.90 25.03
N LYS A 31 -14.77 -18.88 24.45
CA LYS A 31 -14.89 -19.05 23.00
C LYS A 31 -15.56 -17.82 22.37
N GLN A 32 -16.67 -17.35 22.95
CA GLN A 32 -17.37 -16.15 22.52
C GLN A 32 -16.46 -14.91 22.61
N HIS A 33 -15.78 -14.73 23.74
CA HIS A 33 -14.82 -13.62 23.90
C HIS A 33 -13.69 -13.68 22.87
N SER A 34 -13.22 -14.88 22.50
CA SER A 34 -12.18 -15.03 21.48
C SER A 34 -12.68 -14.70 20.07
N LEU A 35 -13.95 -14.98 19.76
CA LEU A 35 -14.60 -14.59 18.50
C LEU A 35 -14.87 -13.08 18.44
N ASP A 36 -15.16 -12.47 19.58
CA ASP A 36 -15.47 -11.04 19.68
C ASP A 36 -14.22 -10.15 19.76
N LYS A 37 -13.01 -10.71 19.58
CA LYS A 37 -11.77 -9.91 19.55
C LYS A 37 -11.72 -9.03 18.30
N PRO A 38 -11.16 -7.80 18.39
CA PRO A 38 -10.85 -7.03 17.20
C PRO A 38 -9.79 -7.79 16.39
N LYS A 39 -9.90 -7.72 15.06
CA LYS A 39 -8.96 -8.34 14.12
C LYS A 39 -8.87 -7.47 12.88
N LEU A 40 -7.70 -6.89 12.64
CA LEU A 40 -7.41 -6.13 11.43
C LEU A 40 -6.50 -6.93 10.49
N VAL A 41 -6.79 -6.85 9.19
CA VAL A 41 -5.92 -7.30 8.11
C VAL A 41 -5.49 -6.08 7.32
N CYS A 42 -4.17 -5.89 7.21
CA CYS A 42 -3.58 -4.69 6.63
C CYS A 42 -2.66 -5.09 5.48
N ASN A 43 -2.96 -4.63 4.27
CA ASN A 43 -2.19 -4.94 3.06
C ASN A 43 -1.67 -3.66 2.40
N ALA A 44 -0.48 -3.73 1.83
CA ALA A 44 0.12 -2.64 1.08
C ALA A 44 0.05 -2.88 -0.44
N TYR A 45 -0.38 -1.85 -1.17
CA TYR A 45 -0.43 -1.84 -2.63
C TYR A 45 0.36 -0.66 -3.17
N PHE A 46 1.20 -0.94 -4.16
CA PHE A 46 2.06 0.06 -4.79
C PHE A 46 1.70 0.13 -6.28
N GLU A 47 1.11 1.25 -6.67
CA GLU A 47 0.61 1.49 -8.03
C GLU A 47 1.03 2.89 -8.50
N PHE A 48 1.00 3.11 -9.81
CA PHE A 48 1.31 4.39 -10.45
C PHE A 48 0.17 4.73 -11.42
N ASP A 49 -0.37 5.95 -11.29
CA ASP A 49 -1.33 6.49 -12.28
C ASP A 49 -0.59 7.25 -13.39
N SER A 50 0.55 7.88 -13.06
CA SER A 50 1.48 8.51 -13.99
C SER A 50 2.87 8.60 -13.35
N PRO A 51 3.94 8.94 -14.10
CA PRO A 51 5.28 9.10 -13.54
C PRO A 51 5.32 10.08 -12.36
N HIS A 52 4.54 11.17 -12.41
CA HIS A 52 4.51 12.18 -11.35
C HIS A 52 3.44 11.93 -10.28
N HIS A 53 2.60 10.90 -10.45
CA HIS A 53 1.51 10.57 -9.54
C HIS A 53 1.57 9.10 -9.10
N PRO A 54 2.50 8.76 -8.18
CA PRO A 54 2.46 7.48 -7.48
C PRO A 54 1.19 7.38 -6.63
N LYS A 55 0.50 6.23 -6.72
CA LYS A 55 -0.75 5.93 -6.03
C LYS A 55 -0.57 4.77 -5.04
N HIS A 56 0.43 4.89 -4.18
CA HIS A 56 0.67 3.89 -3.15
C HIS A 56 -0.38 3.99 -2.03
N LYS A 57 -0.97 2.86 -1.69
CA LYS A 57 -2.10 2.78 -0.75
C LYS A 57 -1.96 1.60 0.20
N LEU A 58 -2.50 1.79 1.39
CA LEU A 58 -2.68 0.76 2.39
C LEU A 58 -4.17 0.44 2.48
N THR A 59 -4.53 -0.82 2.43
CA THR A 59 -5.91 -1.25 2.69
C THR A 59 -5.96 -1.85 4.07
N VAL A 60 -6.83 -1.32 4.93
CA VAL A 60 -7.08 -1.86 6.26
C VAL A 60 -8.50 -2.39 6.28
N ARG A 61 -8.65 -3.67 6.65
CA ARG A 61 -9.94 -4.35 6.72
C ARG A 61 -10.17 -4.87 8.13
N SER A 62 -11.34 -4.60 8.68
CA SER A 62 -11.75 -5.21 9.94
C SER A 62 -12.46 -6.53 9.68
N LEU A 63 -11.89 -7.60 10.20
CA LEU A 63 -12.50 -8.95 10.24
C LEU A 63 -13.04 -9.30 11.63
N GLY A 64 -12.78 -8.45 12.63
CA GLY A 64 -13.27 -8.64 13.99
C GLY A 64 -14.64 -7.99 14.19
N ARG A 65 -15.40 -8.52 15.15
CA ARG A 65 -16.72 -7.98 15.55
C ARG A 65 -16.63 -6.64 16.27
N ARG A 66 -15.54 -6.40 16.99
CA ARG A 66 -15.32 -5.13 17.70
C ARG A 66 -14.79 -4.07 16.74
N PRO A 67 -15.38 -2.86 16.77
CA PRO A 67 -14.89 -1.77 15.95
C PRO A 67 -13.50 -1.34 16.41
N VAL A 68 -12.68 -0.92 15.45
CA VAL A 68 -11.32 -0.46 15.69
C VAL A 68 -11.16 0.94 15.11
N VAL A 69 -10.54 1.84 15.89
CA VAL A 69 -10.23 3.19 15.44
C VAL A 69 -8.74 3.27 15.18
N ILE A 70 -8.38 3.61 13.95
CA ILE A 70 -7.00 3.79 13.52
C ILE A 70 -6.56 5.22 13.86
N ASP A 71 -5.38 5.35 14.48
CA ASP A 71 -4.84 6.64 14.93
C ASP A 71 -3.64 7.05 14.06
N GLU A 72 -2.62 6.18 13.97
CA GLU A 72 -1.38 6.45 13.23
C GLU A 72 -0.87 5.21 12.48
N ILE A 73 0.05 5.44 11.54
CA ILE A 73 0.78 4.38 10.84
C ILE A 73 2.27 4.56 11.12
N LYS A 74 2.93 3.50 11.57
CA LYS A 74 4.36 3.47 11.87
C LYS A 74 5.13 2.83 10.73
N TYR A 75 6.10 3.55 10.20
CA TYR A 75 7.05 3.06 9.21
C TYR A 75 8.42 2.88 9.85
N TYR A 76 8.99 1.69 9.66
CA TYR A 76 10.32 1.34 10.15
C TYR A 76 11.32 1.49 9.00
N ILE A 77 12.25 2.43 9.17
CA ILE A 77 13.21 2.79 8.14
C ILE A 77 14.48 1.97 8.32
N THR A 78 15.04 1.46 7.23
CA THR A 78 16.33 0.76 7.25
C THR A 78 17.46 1.79 7.30
N PRO A 79 18.30 1.79 8.34
CA PRO A 79 19.42 2.72 8.40
C PRO A 79 20.44 2.41 7.29
N LYS A 80 21.05 3.45 6.72
CA LYS A 80 22.03 3.31 5.63
C LYS A 80 23.34 2.69 6.10
N ASN A 81 23.78 3.05 7.32
CA ASN A 81 25.01 2.56 7.91
C ASN A 81 24.91 1.09 8.35
N LEU A 82 25.91 0.29 8.00
CA LEU A 82 25.97 -1.15 8.34
C LEU A 82 25.91 -1.41 9.85
N ILE A 83 26.63 -0.62 10.66
CA ILE A 83 26.63 -0.75 12.13
C ILE A 83 25.22 -0.50 12.70
N HIS A 84 24.52 0.49 12.14
CA HIS A 84 23.15 0.79 12.54
C HIS A 84 22.16 -0.27 12.06
N ARG A 85 22.42 -0.94 10.93
CA ARG A 85 21.59 -2.07 10.46
C ARG A 85 21.63 -3.26 11.43
N ILE A 86 22.80 -3.54 12.00
CA ILE A 86 22.95 -4.65 12.97
C ILE A 86 22.24 -4.30 14.28
N THR A 87 22.32 -3.06 14.73
CA THR A 87 21.69 -2.60 15.98
C THR A 87 20.27 -2.07 15.80
N LYS A 88 19.66 -2.24 14.61
CA LYS A 88 18.36 -1.63 14.25
C LYS A 88 17.24 -1.95 15.23
N LEU A 89 17.12 -3.21 15.67
CA LEU A 89 16.06 -3.65 16.58
C LEU A 89 16.11 -2.88 17.91
N TRP A 90 17.31 -2.64 18.42
CA TRP A 90 17.51 -1.87 19.64
C TRP A 90 17.25 -0.37 19.41
N GLN A 91 17.67 0.16 18.26
CA GLN A 91 17.42 1.55 17.89
C GLN A 91 15.92 1.84 17.74
N HIS A 92 15.16 0.93 17.13
CA HIS A 92 13.71 1.06 17.00
C HIS A 92 12.98 0.97 18.35
N LYS A 93 13.43 0.11 19.27
CA LYS A 93 12.90 0.09 20.65
C LYS A 93 13.08 1.43 21.36
N LYS A 94 14.10 2.20 21.00
CA LYS A 94 14.38 3.53 21.52
C LYS A 94 13.69 4.66 20.73
N GLY A 95 12.91 4.33 19.70
CA GLY A 95 12.20 5.31 18.88
C GLY A 95 12.99 5.89 17.70
N TYR A 96 14.24 5.45 17.48
CA TYR A 96 15.04 5.91 16.34
C TYR A 96 14.59 5.23 15.03
N TRP A 97 14.70 5.96 13.92
CA TRP A 97 14.37 5.48 12.56
C TRP A 97 12.91 5.02 12.41
N LEU A 98 12.01 5.68 13.14
CA LEU A 98 10.56 5.53 13.00
C LEU A 98 10.01 6.79 12.36
N SER A 99 9.16 6.61 11.36
CA SER A 99 8.32 7.69 10.84
C SER A 99 6.89 7.36 11.15
N ASN A 100 6.22 8.26 11.86
CA ASN A 100 4.80 8.13 12.15
C ASN A 100 4.02 9.01 11.18
N GLN A 101 3.04 8.42 10.51
CA GLN A 101 2.06 9.13 9.71
C GLN A 101 0.78 9.22 10.52
N GLU A 102 0.46 10.42 10.99
CA GLU A 102 -0.82 10.71 11.60
C GLU A 102 -1.92 10.79 10.53
N LEU A 103 -3.09 10.24 10.84
CA LEU A 103 -4.25 10.35 9.96
C LEU A 103 -4.94 11.68 10.18
N ARG A 104 -5.25 12.40 9.08
CA ARG A 104 -5.98 13.68 9.14
C ARG A 104 -7.35 13.55 9.83
N GLN A 105 -7.96 12.37 9.74
CA GLN A 105 -9.21 12.03 10.38
C GLN A 105 -9.10 10.63 10.98
N LYS A 106 -9.59 10.46 12.21
CA LYS A 106 -9.63 9.14 12.87
C LYS A 106 -10.60 8.24 12.12
N ILE A 107 -10.11 7.11 11.64
CA ILE A 107 -10.90 6.18 10.85
C ILE A 107 -11.43 5.10 11.78
N LYS A 108 -12.74 5.09 12.01
CA LYS A 108 -13.43 4.01 12.72
C LYS A 108 -13.87 2.95 11.72
N LEU A 109 -13.43 1.71 11.93
CA LEU A 109 -13.79 0.54 11.15
C LEU A 109 -14.71 -0.36 11.97
N ASN A 110 -15.92 -0.60 11.47
CA ASN A 110 -16.82 -1.62 12.00
C ASN A 110 -16.56 -2.98 11.34
N GLU A 111 -17.29 -4.01 11.78
CA GLU A 111 -17.13 -5.38 11.26
C GLU A 111 -17.34 -5.44 9.74
N GLY A 112 -16.37 -6.01 9.02
CA GLY A 112 -16.43 -6.20 7.57
C GLY A 112 -16.02 -4.98 6.74
N GLU A 113 -15.87 -3.80 7.35
CA GLU A 113 -15.50 -2.57 6.66
C GLU A 113 -14.04 -2.59 6.18
N LYS A 114 -13.80 -1.91 5.06
CA LYS A 114 -12.49 -1.72 4.43
C LYS A 114 -12.28 -0.24 4.19
N THR A 115 -11.10 0.27 4.52
CA THR A 115 -10.67 1.62 4.17
C THR A 115 -9.35 1.60 3.41
N GLU A 116 -9.17 2.61 2.56
CA GLU A 116 -7.93 2.82 1.81
C GLU A 116 -7.26 4.09 2.35
N ILE A 117 -6.00 3.96 2.74
CA ILE A 117 -5.20 5.04 3.30
C ILE A 117 -4.06 5.31 2.33
N LYS A 118 -3.90 6.55 1.90
CA LYS A 118 -2.77 6.95 1.06
C LYS A 118 -1.48 6.94 1.88
N ILE A 119 -0.43 6.33 1.35
CA ILE A 119 0.90 6.37 1.98
C ILE A 119 1.48 7.76 1.78
N SER A 120 1.81 8.45 2.87
CA SER A 120 2.51 9.73 2.83
C SER A 120 3.79 9.63 3.64
N LEU A 121 4.91 9.61 2.94
CA LEU A 121 6.23 9.61 3.56
C LEU A 121 6.78 11.04 3.63
N PRO A 122 7.63 11.35 4.63
CA PRO A 122 8.37 12.61 4.67
C PRO A 122 9.22 12.79 3.40
N ASN A 123 9.40 14.05 2.99
CA ASN A 123 10.18 14.40 1.80
C ASN A 123 11.60 13.77 1.87
N GLY A 124 11.98 13.07 0.80
CA GLY A 124 13.31 12.46 0.66
C GLY A 124 13.44 11.01 1.17
N LEU A 125 12.40 10.44 1.80
CA LEU A 125 12.36 9.01 2.11
C LEU A 125 11.75 8.21 0.96
N ASP A 126 12.55 7.30 0.40
CA ASP A 126 12.07 6.36 -0.60
C ASP A 126 11.32 5.21 0.08
N ILE A 127 10.26 4.74 -0.57
CA ILE A 127 9.43 3.61 -0.11
C ILE A 127 10.27 2.35 0.04
N ALA A 128 11.29 2.18 -0.81
CA ALA A 128 12.20 1.05 -0.75
C ALA A 128 13.03 1.03 0.54
N GLU A 129 13.27 2.17 1.20
CA GLU A 129 14.03 2.23 2.45
C GLU A 129 13.23 1.68 3.65
N ILE A 130 11.91 1.55 3.52
CA ILE A 130 11.02 1.01 4.54
C ILE A 130 11.00 -0.51 4.45
N TYR A 131 11.36 -1.18 5.54
CA TYR A 131 11.34 -2.65 5.58
C TYR A 131 10.09 -3.22 6.28
N LYS A 132 9.38 -2.41 7.08
CA LYS A 132 8.22 -2.83 7.84
C LYS A 132 7.30 -1.65 8.09
N ALA A 133 5.99 -1.89 8.07
CA ALA A 133 4.99 -0.93 8.47
C ALA A 133 3.96 -1.57 9.41
N GLU A 134 3.40 -0.77 10.32
CA GLU A 134 2.39 -1.18 11.29
C GLU A 134 1.29 -0.13 11.41
N VAL A 135 0.05 -0.57 11.56
CA VAL A 135 -1.09 0.28 11.90
C VAL A 135 -1.22 0.32 13.42
N VAL A 136 -1.39 1.50 14.00
CA VAL A 136 -1.58 1.67 15.44
C VAL A 136 -3.02 2.11 15.69
N ASP A 137 -3.70 1.34 16.53
CA ASP A 137 -5.04 1.67 16.98
C ASP A 137 -5.00 2.75 18.07
N GLN A 138 -6.14 3.40 18.31
CA GLN A 138 -6.34 4.32 19.44
C GLN A 138 -5.99 3.69 20.82
N THR A 139 -6.08 2.36 20.94
CA THR A 139 -5.71 1.63 22.17
C THR A 139 -4.20 1.42 22.33
N GLY A 140 -3.39 1.86 21.37
CA GLY A 140 -1.94 1.62 21.30
C GLY A 140 -1.57 0.25 20.76
N ARG A 141 -2.56 -0.58 20.36
CA ARG A 141 -2.30 -1.89 19.77
C ARG A 141 -1.78 -1.74 18.34
N THR A 142 -0.69 -2.46 18.04
CA THR A 142 -0.07 -2.47 16.71
C THR A 142 -0.53 -3.67 15.89
N TRP A 143 -0.84 -3.43 14.61
CA TRP A 143 -1.17 -4.45 13.63
C TRP A 143 -0.15 -4.44 12.50
N PRO A 144 0.50 -5.59 12.21
CA PRO A 144 1.47 -5.65 11.13
C PRO A 144 0.77 -5.47 9.79
N ILE A 145 1.38 -4.66 8.92
CA ILE A 145 1.00 -4.57 7.52
C ILE A 145 1.80 -5.62 6.75
N GLU A 146 1.13 -6.32 5.83
CA GLU A 146 1.80 -7.16 4.83
C GLU A 146 2.65 -6.26 3.91
N TRP A 147 3.87 -5.99 4.37
CA TRP A 147 4.84 -5.17 3.66
C TRP A 147 5.68 -6.06 2.76
N GLN A 148 5.85 -5.62 1.52
CA GLN A 148 6.63 -6.36 0.53
C GLN A 148 8.12 -6.34 0.87
N SER A 149 8.87 -7.34 0.40
CA SER A 149 10.32 -7.38 0.62
C SER A 149 11.03 -6.26 -0.12
N HIS A 150 12.22 -5.88 0.33
CA HIS A 150 13.02 -4.83 -0.33
C HIS A 150 13.23 -5.09 -1.84
N SER A 151 13.54 -6.32 -2.23
CA SER A 151 13.74 -6.68 -3.65
C SER A 151 12.47 -6.61 -4.49
N THR A 152 11.30 -6.82 -3.88
CA THR A 152 10.01 -6.69 -4.57
C THR A 152 9.55 -5.25 -4.62
N LEU A 153 9.77 -4.46 -3.56
CA LEU A 153 9.53 -3.01 -3.55
C LEU A 153 10.35 -2.30 -4.63
N LEU A 154 11.65 -2.63 -4.76
CA LEU A 154 12.50 -2.11 -5.84
C LEU A 154 12.00 -2.44 -7.25
N LYS A 155 11.09 -3.39 -7.40
CA LYS A 155 10.48 -3.73 -8.70
C LYS A 155 9.10 -3.13 -8.89
N ILE A 156 8.39 -2.76 -7.82
CA ILE A 156 6.97 -2.37 -7.88
C ILE A 156 6.78 -0.88 -7.56
N ALA A 157 7.61 -0.32 -6.69
CA ALA A 157 7.49 1.05 -6.18
C ALA A 157 8.53 2.02 -6.78
N THR A 158 9.41 1.54 -7.67
CA THR A 158 10.42 2.38 -8.33
C THR A 158 9.93 2.88 -9.67
N GLN A 159 10.49 4.03 -10.04
CA GLN A 159 10.36 4.63 -11.35
C GLN A 159 11.76 4.75 -11.96
N GLU A 160 11.89 4.32 -13.20
CA GLU A 160 13.12 4.43 -13.97
C GLU A 160 12.80 5.09 -15.32
N THR A 161 13.59 6.07 -15.73
CA THR A 161 13.52 6.64 -17.08
C THR A 161 14.31 5.75 -18.03
N LEU A 162 13.67 5.20 -19.06
CA LEU A 162 14.28 4.30 -20.02
C LEU A 162 14.82 5.03 -21.24
N ASN A 163 13.99 5.92 -21.80
CA ASN A 163 14.31 6.63 -23.03
C ASN A 163 13.80 8.07 -22.92
N GLU A 164 14.56 9.00 -23.45
CA GLU A 164 14.17 10.39 -23.54
C GLU A 164 14.46 10.88 -24.95
N LEU A 165 13.49 11.57 -25.54
CA LEU A 165 13.60 12.16 -26.84
C LEU A 165 12.92 13.52 -26.82
N SER A 166 13.65 14.54 -27.26
CA SER A 166 13.12 15.88 -27.48
C SER A 166 13.55 16.33 -28.87
N LEU A 167 12.58 16.80 -29.65
CA LEU A 167 12.79 17.32 -30.99
C LEU A 167 12.02 18.63 -31.13
N GLU A 168 12.63 19.58 -31.82
CA GLU A 168 12.08 20.91 -31.96
C GLU A 168 12.36 21.46 -33.35
N ASN A 169 11.40 22.17 -33.90
CA ASN A 169 11.50 22.93 -35.13
C ASN A 169 11.01 24.37 -34.88
N GLU A 170 11.15 25.26 -35.87
CA GLU A 170 10.74 26.67 -35.75
C GLU A 170 9.27 26.85 -35.37
N LYS A 171 8.41 25.90 -35.77
CA LYS A 171 6.96 25.94 -35.58
C LYS A 171 6.40 24.93 -34.57
N ARG A 172 7.15 23.90 -34.15
CA ARG A 172 6.60 22.77 -33.37
C ARG A 172 7.63 22.19 -32.41
N ILE A 173 7.18 21.74 -31.25
CA ILE A 173 7.98 21.08 -30.21
C ILE A 173 7.37 19.72 -29.94
N PHE A 174 8.21 18.70 -29.81
CA PHE A 174 7.82 17.35 -29.44
C PHE A 174 8.77 16.78 -28.39
N SER A 175 8.23 16.12 -27.38
CA SER A 175 8.98 15.33 -26.41
C SER A 175 8.29 13.99 -26.17
N ALA A 176 9.07 12.92 -26.12
CA ALA A 176 8.64 11.61 -25.68
C ALA A 176 9.58 11.09 -24.60
N ILE A 177 9.02 10.72 -23.46
CA ILE A 177 9.76 10.13 -22.35
C ILE A 177 9.15 8.78 -22.02
N GLY A 178 9.98 7.75 -22.08
CA GLY A 178 9.64 6.39 -21.70
C GLY A 178 10.05 6.10 -20.27
N TYR A 179 9.12 5.55 -19.50
CA TYR A 179 9.29 5.21 -18.10
C TYR A 179 9.00 3.72 -17.87
N ARG A 180 9.75 3.14 -16.94
CA ARG A 180 9.32 1.94 -16.23
C ARG A 180 8.72 2.37 -14.89
N LEU A 181 7.46 2.03 -14.69
CA LEU A 181 6.70 2.32 -13.48
C LEU A 181 6.35 1.00 -12.81
N GLY A 182 7.19 0.60 -11.85
CA GLY A 182 7.12 -0.72 -11.24
C GLY A 182 7.24 -1.86 -12.25
N LYS A 183 6.13 -2.60 -12.42
CA LYS A 183 6.02 -3.75 -13.35
C LYS A 183 5.50 -3.39 -14.74
N ARG A 184 5.15 -2.13 -14.98
CA ARG A 184 4.56 -1.66 -16.24
C ARG A 184 5.49 -0.65 -16.90
N TYR A 185 5.27 -0.43 -18.18
CA TYR A 185 5.96 0.57 -18.99
C TYR A 185 4.98 1.64 -19.42
N TYR A 186 5.45 2.88 -19.47
CA TYR A 186 4.64 4.04 -19.80
C TYR A 186 5.40 4.96 -20.74
N ILE A 187 4.78 5.40 -21.82
CA ILE A 187 5.32 6.44 -22.70
C ILE A 187 4.49 7.70 -22.49
N GLN A 188 5.15 8.78 -22.12
CA GLN A 188 4.55 10.11 -22.08
C GLN A 188 5.00 10.89 -23.30
N THR A 189 4.06 11.31 -24.13
CA THR A 189 4.32 12.25 -25.22
C THR A 189 3.73 13.61 -24.87
N ASN A 190 4.49 14.67 -25.13
CA ASN A 190 3.99 16.05 -25.08
C ASN A 190 4.37 16.73 -26.39
N PHE A 191 3.43 17.44 -27.01
CA PHE A 191 3.65 18.15 -28.26
C PHE A 191 2.91 19.50 -28.27
N ASN A 192 3.51 20.51 -28.90
CA ASN A 192 2.97 21.87 -28.96
C ASN A 192 3.40 22.62 -30.23
N THR A 193 2.66 23.64 -30.63
CA THR A 193 2.97 24.55 -31.75
C THR A 193 3.50 25.90 -31.25
N LYS A 194 4.41 26.52 -32.02
CA LYS A 194 4.93 27.89 -31.81
C LYS A 194 4.25 28.87 -32.78
N PRO A 195 3.97 30.12 -32.38
CA PRO A 195 4.29 30.73 -31.09
C PRO A 195 3.36 30.23 -29.99
N THR A 196 3.84 30.21 -28.75
CA THR A 196 3.20 29.66 -27.53
C THR A 196 1.91 30.38 -27.09
N ARG A 197 1.18 31.01 -28.01
CA ARG A 197 -0.09 31.69 -27.74
C ARG A 197 -1.25 30.75 -28.06
N MET A 198 -1.88 30.27 -26.99
CA MET A 198 -3.26 29.74 -26.87
C MET A 198 -3.54 28.24 -27.07
N GLY A 199 -2.53 27.38 -27.19
CA GLY A 199 -2.75 25.92 -27.13
C GLY A 199 -2.44 25.35 -25.75
N VAL A 200 -3.38 24.59 -25.16
CA VAL A 200 -3.06 23.68 -24.04
C VAL A 200 -2.02 22.68 -24.56
N PRO A 201 -0.90 22.42 -23.86
CA PRO A 201 0.04 21.39 -24.29
C PRO A 201 -0.70 20.06 -24.41
N SER A 202 -0.81 19.55 -25.63
CA SER A 202 -1.42 18.26 -25.90
C SER A 202 -0.40 17.18 -25.59
N GLY A 203 -0.80 16.21 -24.79
CA GLY A 203 0.05 15.09 -24.42
C GLY A 203 -0.76 13.82 -24.26
N LYS A 204 -0.18 12.69 -24.67
CA LYS A 204 -0.82 11.39 -24.62
C LYS A 204 0.06 10.42 -23.85
N GLY A 205 -0.60 9.55 -23.09
CA GLY A 205 0.03 8.53 -22.28
C GLY A 205 -0.29 7.14 -22.80
N PHE A 206 0.72 6.30 -22.96
CA PHE A 206 0.54 4.92 -23.41
C PHE A 206 1.05 3.95 -22.36
N TRP A 207 0.22 2.97 -22.00
CA TRP A 207 0.55 1.95 -21.01
C TRP A 207 0.81 0.60 -21.66
N PHE A 208 1.87 -0.07 -21.21
CA PHE A 208 2.24 -1.40 -21.66
C PHE A 208 2.58 -2.31 -20.47
N PHE A 209 2.22 -3.58 -20.60
CA PHE A 209 2.65 -4.64 -19.68
C PHE A 209 3.93 -5.33 -20.16
N ASP A 210 4.15 -5.37 -21.48
CA ASP A 210 5.27 -6.06 -22.11
C ASP A 210 6.33 -5.06 -22.59
N LEU A 211 7.61 -5.35 -22.32
CA LEU A 211 8.73 -4.52 -22.77
C LEU A 211 8.79 -4.41 -24.30
N LYS A 212 8.58 -5.53 -25.02
CA LYS A 212 8.67 -5.56 -26.49
C LYS A 212 7.66 -4.63 -27.16
N LYS A 213 6.40 -4.63 -26.70
CA LYS A 213 5.36 -3.73 -27.21
C LYS A 213 5.68 -2.27 -26.92
N TYR A 214 6.26 -2.00 -25.75
CA TYR A 214 6.76 -0.67 -25.41
C TYR A 214 7.87 -0.23 -26.38
N GLU A 215 8.86 -1.09 -26.65
CA GLU A 215 9.97 -0.78 -27.55
C GLU A 215 9.49 -0.55 -28.99
N GLU A 216 8.63 -1.44 -29.50
CA GLU A 216 8.00 -1.31 -30.82
C GLU A 216 7.27 0.03 -30.96
N LYS A 217 6.46 0.40 -29.94
CA LYS A 217 5.74 1.67 -29.98
C LYS A 217 6.66 2.88 -29.85
N PHE A 218 7.70 2.79 -29.03
CA PHE A 218 8.66 3.87 -28.87
C PHE A 218 9.43 4.14 -30.18
N ILE A 219 9.81 3.08 -30.90
CA ILE A 219 10.45 3.19 -32.22
C ILE A 219 9.49 3.79 -33.25
N ASP A 220 8.24 3.33 -33.30
CA ASP A 220 7.19 3.92 -34.16
C ASP A 220 7.02 5.43 -33.92
N ILE A 221 6.93 5.83 -32.65
CA ILE A 221 6.82 7.24 -32.26
C ILE A 221 8.07 8.01 -32.70
N LYS A 222 9.27 7.47 -32.45
CA LYS A 222 10.53 8.14 -32.74
C LYS A 222 10.78 8.32 -34.24
N ASP A 223 10.64 7.27 -35.03
CA ASP A 223 11.10 7.24 -36.41
C ASP A 223 10.02 7.75 -37.39
N LEU A 224 8.74 7.48 -37.11
CA LEU A 224 7.62 7.80 -38.01
C LEU A 224 6.75 8.95 -37.51
N GLN A 225 6.22 8.86 -36.29
CA GLN A 225 5.20 9.83 -35.87
C GLN A 225 5.81 11.19 -35.52
N ALA A 226 6.98 11.22 -34.89
CA ALA A 226 7.66 12.46 -34.53
C ALA A 226 8.00 13.29 -35.78
N THR A 227 8.52 12.64 -36.82
CA THR A 227 8.89 13.29 -38.09
C THR A 227 7.66 13.84 -38.81
N LYS A 228 6.58 13.05 -38.91
CA LYS A 228 5.29 13.48 -39.47
C LYS A 228 4.65 14.63 -38.69
N PHE A 229 4.75 14.64 -37.36
CA PHE A 229 4.24 15.74 -36.55
C PHE A 229 5.05 17.01 -36.79
N LEU A 230 6.38 16.91 -36.89
CA LEU A 230 7.22 18.08 -37.16
C LEU A 230 7.04 18.62 -38.59
N SER A 231 6.74 17.76 -39.57
CA SER A 231 6.45 18.17 -40.95
C SER A 231 5.07 18.81 -41.12
N GLY A 232 4.13 18.54 -40.22
CA GLY A 232 2.76 19.04 -40.30
C GLY A 232 1.75 18.08 -40.89
N GLU A 233 2.18 16.87 -41.26
CA GLU A 233 1.31 15.83 -41.84
C GLU A 233 0.27 15.30 -40.85
N ILE A 234 0.62 15.27 -39.56
CA ILE A 234 -0.27 14.89 -38.47
C ILE A 234 -0.34 15.99 -37.42
N GLU A 235 -1.50 16.12 -36.77
CA GLU A 235 -1.73 17.06 -35.68
C GLU A 235 -1.58 16.41 -34.30
N GLU A 236 -1.70 15.08 -34.23
CA GLU A 236 -1.63 14.32 -32.98
C GLU A 236 -0.82 13.02 -33.14
N ILE A 237 -0.32 12.52 -32.02
CA ILE A 237 0.48 11.28 -31.92
C ILE A 237 -0.43 10.15 -31.43
N GLU A 238 -0.48 9.07 -32.19
CA GLU A 238 -1.44 7.96 -32.00
C GLU A 238 -0.87 6.76 -31.30
#